data_AF-A0AB36P1V2-F1
#
_entry.id   AF-A0AB36P1V2-F1
#
_cell.length_a   1.000
_cell.length_b   1.000
_cell.length_c   1.000
_cell.angle_alpha   90.00
_cell.angle_beta   90.00
_cell.angle_gamma   90.00
#
_symmetry.space_group_name_H-M   'P 1'
#
loop_
_entity.id
_entity.type
_entity.pdbx_description
1 polymer ?
#
loop_
_entity_poly.entity_id
_entity_poly.type
_entity_poly.pdbx_seq_one_letter_code
_entity_poly.pdbx_strand_id
1 'polypeptide(L)'
;MKKILPIFSYILHPIFISMYATLFYLFCKGDIFTNQEKYYVLFQILIITILVPVLFFMLLRSTGHVKSVMVHETSQRKIPLILQCFLYILLVKRSIVIMRYPELHFFFLGALFSTILALIGSLFKIKASLHMMAISGFTVFVIGLSIHLQMQNPYWTALMVFLTGIVASSRLVMEAHTNKELLIGLALGIFPQMLFLYLWL
;
A
#
# COMPACT_ATOMS: atom_id res chain seq x y z
N MET A 1 -22.91 11.63 -6.03
CA MET A 1 -21.85 11.17 -5.09
C MET A 1 -21.82 9.64 -4.91
N LYS A 2 -22.93 8.95 -4.60
CA LYS A 2 -22.95 7.49 -4.38
C LYS A 2 -22.41 6.63 -5.55
N LYS A 3 -22.50 7.08 -6.80
CA LYS A 3 -21.95 6.39 -7.98
C LYS A 3 -20.47 6.71 -8.27
N ILE A 4 -19.98 7.87 -7.82
CA ILE A 4 -18.62 8.37 -8.13
C ILE A 4 -17.61 7.84 -7.10
N LEU A 5 -17.98 7.86 -5.82
CA LEU A 5 -17.08 7.46 -4.74
C LEU A 5 -16.53 6.03 -4.90
N PRO A 6 -17.34 4.99 -5.27
CA PRO A 6 -16.83 3.64 -5.48
C PRO A 6 -15.70 3.53 -6.50
N ILE A 7 -15.65 4.41 -7.50
CA ILE A 7 -14.58 4.44 -8.53
C ILE A 7 -13.21 4.63 -7.86
N PHE A 8 -13.14 5.48 -6.84
CA PHE A 8 -11.90 5.71 -6.11
C PHE A 8 -11.43 4.47 -5.33
N SER A 9 -12.33 3.59 -4.88
CA SER A 9 -11.91 2.31 -4.28
C SER A 9 -11.20 1.40 -5.28
N TYR A 10 -11.52 1.51 -6.58
CA TYR A 10 -10.86 0.72 -7.63
C TYR A 10 -9.55 1.37 -8.08
N ILE A 11 -9.52 2.69 -8.28
CA ILE A 11 -8.30 3.42 -8.71
C ILE A 11 -7.24 3.40 -7.61
N LEU A 12 -7.64 3.59 -6.35
CA LEU A 12 -6.76 3.58 -5.17
C LEU A 12 -6.83 2.23 -4.44
N HIS A 13 -7.05 1.16 -5.21
CA HIS A 13 -7.01 -0.18 -4.65
C HIS A 13 -5.61 -0.47 -4.07
N PRO A 14 -5.48 -1.14 -2.91
CA PRO A 14 -4.21 -1.40 -2.24
C PRO A 14 -3.11 -1.98 -3.13
N ILE A 15 -3.50 -2.80 -4.11
CA ILE A 15 -2.57 -3.45 -5.04
C ILE A 15 -1.77 -2.44 -5.89
N PHE A 16 -2.32 -1.25 -6.16
CA PHE A 16 -1.67 -0.22 -6.98
C PHE A 16 -0.84 0.75 -6.15
N ILE A 17 -1.01 0.79 -4.83
CA ILE A 17 -0.35 1.77 -3.96
C ILE A 17 1.18 1.63 -4.01
N SER A 18 1.69 0.40 -4.06
CA SER A 18 3.14 0.16 -4.24
C SER A 18 3.68 0.80 -5.51
N MET A 19 2.94 0.68 -6.63
CA MET A 19 3.31 1.30 -7.90
C MET A 19 3.28 2.83 -7.82
N TYR A 20 2.22 3.40 -7.25
CA TYR A 20 2.10 4.85 -7.10
C TYR A 20 3.19 5.44 -6.20
N ALA A 21 3.53 4.76 -5.11
CA ALA A 21 4.61 5.18 -4.21
C ALA A 21 5.96 5.20 -4.92
N THR A 22 6.26 4.18 -5.74
CA THR A 22 7.49 4.16 -6.53
C THR A 22 7.51 5.23 -7.62
N LEU A 23 6.41 5.41 -8.35
CA LEU A 23 6.31 6.47 -9.35
C LEU A 23 6.56 7.85 -8.74
N PHE A 24 5.93 8.12 -7.59
CA PHE A 24 6.15 9.36 -6.85
C PHE A 24 7.61 9.52 -6.40
N TYR A 25 8.20 8.46 -5.84
CA TYR A 25 9.60 8.45 -5.42
C TYR A 25 10.57 8.76 -6.57
N LEU A 26 10.42 8.07 -7.71
CA LEU A 26 11.27 8.26 -8.89
C LEU A 26 11.05 9.62 -9.56
N PHE A 27 9.83 10.16 -9.47
CA PHE A 27 9.52 11.51 -9.94
C PHE A 27 10.25 12.56 -9.09
N CYS A 28 10.18 12.47 -7.76
CA CYS A 28 10.84 13.42 -6.87
C CYS A 28 12.37 13.35 -6.91
N LYS A 29 12.95 12.18 -7.22
CA LYS A 29 14.40 11.97 -7.34
C LYS A 29 14.84 11.78 -8.79
N GLY A 30 14.21 12.54 -9.71
CA GLY A 30 14.35 12.38 -11.16
C GLY A 30 15.79 12.34 -11.68
N ASP A 31 16.69 13.12 -11.10
CA ASP A 31 18.07 13.29 -11.59
C ASP A 31 19.04 12.19 -11.12
N ILE A 32 18.65 11.38 -10.13
CA ILE A 32 19.52 10.36 -9.51
C ILE A 32 19.50 9.04 -10.29
N PHE A 33 18.41 8.77 -11.02
CA PHE A 33 18.18 7.50 -11.69
C PHE A 33 18.11 7.66 -13.20
N THR A 34 18.81 6.78 -13.91
CA THR A 34 18.70 6.69 -15.38
C THR A 34 17.30 6.20 -15.78
N ASN A 35 16.87 6.51 -17.01
CA ASN A 35 15.57 6.03 -17.51
C ASN A 35 15.50 4.49 -17.52
N GLN A 36 16.61 3.82 -17.85
CA GLN A 36 16.69 2.36 -17.84
C GLN A 36 16.47 1.78 -16.43
N GLU A 37 17.09 2.37 -15.40
CA GLU A 37 16.87 1.97 -14.00
C GLU A 37 15.44 2.22 -13.55
N LYS A 38 14.86 3.38 -13.90
CA LYS A 38 13.45 3.70 -13.58
C LYS A 38 12.51 2.63 -14.15
N TYR A 39 12.67 2.27 -15.43
CA TYR A 39 11.85 1.24 -16.05
C TYR A 39 12.06 -0.14 -15.43
N TYR A 40 13.31 -0.50 -15.12
CA TYR A 40 13.63 -1.77 -14.50
C TYR A 40 12.96 -1.93 -13.12
N VAL A 41 13.07 -0.92 -12.25
CA VAL A 41 12.44 -0.94 -10.93
C VAL A 41 10.91 -0.97 -11.04
N LEU A 42 10.31 -0.14 -11.89
CA LEU A 42 8.86 -0.14 -12.10
C LEU A 42 8.37 -1.50 -12.60
N PHE A 43 9.10 -2.15 -13.50
CA PHE A 43 8.76 -3.48 -14.00
C PHE A 43 8.85 -4.55 -12.91
N GLN A 44 9.88 -4.51 -12.06
CA GLN A 44 10.00 -5.42 -10.91
C GLN A 44 8.81 -5.25 -9.95
N ILE A 45 8.43 -4.02 -9.64
CA ILE A 45 7.30 -3.74 -8.74
C ILE A 45 5.97 -4.13 -9.38
N LEU A 46 5.79 -3.90 -10.68
CA LEU A 46 4.61 -4.37 -11.42
C LEU A 46 4.44 -5.88 -11.29
N ILE A 47 5.51 -6.65 -11.56
CA ILE A 47 5.48 -8.10 -11.47
C ILE A 47 5.16 -8.53 -10.03
N ILE A 48 5.95 -8.06 -9.07
CA ILE A 48 5.91 -8.58 -7.70
C ILE A 48 4.64 -8.14 -6.97
N THR A 49 4.19 -6.90 -7.14
CA THR A 49 3.10 -6.36 -6.31
C THR A 49 1.73 -6.38 -6.98
N ILE A 50 1.67 -6.57 -8.30
CA ILE A 50 0.40 -6.60 -9.04
C ILE A 50 0.22 -7.95 -9.75
N LEU A 51 1.12 -8.33 -10.68
CA LEU A 51 0.89 -9.51 -11.51
C LEU A 51 0.89 -10.81 -10.69
N VAL A 52 1.89 -11.02 -9.82
CA VAL A 52 1.98 -12.23 -9.00
C VAL A 52 0.77 -12.36 -8.04
N PRO A 53 0.38 -11.33 -7.27
CA PRO A 53 -0.82 -11.42 -6.42
C PRO A 53 -2.11 -11.67 -7.21
N VAL A 54 -2.29 -11.05 -8.39
CA VAL A 54 -3.48 -11.27 -9.23
C VAL A 54 -3.53 -12.71 -9.74
N LEU A 55 -2.42 -13.23 -10.28
CA LEU A 55 -2.35 -14.61 -10.77
C LEU A 55 -2.59 -15.61 -9.63
N PHE A 56 -1.99 -15.37 -8.46
CA PHE A 56 -2.19 -16.21 -7.29
C PHE A 56 -3.64 -16.15 -6.79
N PHE A 57 -4.27 -14.98 -6.80
CA PHE A 57 -5.68 -14.85 -6.46
C PHE A 57 -6.58 -15.63 -7.44
N MET A 58 -6.30 -15.58 -8.74
CA MET A 58 -7.01 -16.38 -9.74
C MET A 58 -6.88 -17.89 -9.48
N LEU A 59 -5.69 -18.35 -9.08
CA LEU A 59 -5.45 -19.75 -8.68
C LEU A 59 -6.25 -20.14 -7.42
N LEU A 60 -6.27 -19.29 -6.40
CA LEU A 60 -7.08 -19.54 -5.20
C LEU A 60 -8.57 -19.63 -5.51
N ARG A 61 -9.04 -18.83 -6.47
CA ARG A 61 -10.43 -18.88 -6.94
C ARG A 61 -10.71 -20.17 -7.71
N SER A 62 -9.83 -20.58 -8.62
CA SER A 62 -10.03 -21.80 -9.43
C SER A 62 -10.00 -23.08 -8.59
N THR A 63 -9.26 -23.07 -7.47
CA THR A 63 -9.16 -24.19 -6.53
C THR A 63 -10.23 -24.16 -5.42
N GLY A 64 -11.16 -23.20 -5.45
CA GLY A 64 -12.29 -23.13 -4.51
C GLY A 64 -11.96 -22.54 -3.13
N HIS A 65 -10.73 -22.07 -2.90
CA HIS A 65 -10.31 -21.48 -1.62
C HIS A 65 -10.86 -20.05 -1.39
N VAL A 66 -11.27 -19.36 -2.45
CA VAL A 66 -11.88 -18.01 -2.38
C VAL A 66 -13.18 -17.97 -3.20
N LYS A 67 -14.27 -17.52 -2.56
CA LYS A 67 -15.62 -17.53 -3.17
C LYS A 67 -15.97 -16.27 -3.97
N SER A 68 -15.30 -15.14 -3.74
CA SER A 68 -15.62 -13.87 -4.42
C SER A 68 -14.41 -12.95 -4.61
N VAL A 69 -14.45 -12.07 -5.61
CA VAL A 69 -13.40 -11.07 -5.91
C VAL A 69 -13.23 -10.07 -4.76
N MET A 70 -14.32 -9.72 -4.08
CA MET A 70 -14.33 -8.86 -2.91
C MET A 70 -14.33 -9.72 -1.65
N VAL A 71 -13.15 -9.95 -1.07
CA VAL A 71 -12.99 -10.83 0.09
C VAL A 71 -13.67 -10.23 1.34
N HIS A 72 -14.93 -10.61 1.54
CA HIS A 72 -15.76 -10.14 2.66
C HIS A 72 -15.37 -10.79 3.99
N GLU A 73 -15.01 -12.08 3.98
CA GLU A 73 -14.60 -12.80 5.18
C GLU A 73 -13.12 -12.60 5.52
N THR A 74 -12.83 -12.36 6.80
CA THR A 74 -11.45 -12.26 7.31
C THR A 74 -10.68 -13.57 7.19
N SER A 75 -11.35 -14.72 7.21
CA SER A 75 -10.77 -16.06 7.01
C SER A 75 -10.00 -16.17 5.68
N GLN A 76 -10.59 -15.64 4.60
CA GLN A 76 -10.05 -15.68 3.24
C GLN A 76 -8.91 -14.66 3.01
N ARG A 77 -8.63 -13.77 3.97
CA ARG A 77 -7.56 -12.75 3.86
C ARG A 77 -6.18 -13.27 4.27
N LYS A 78 -6.12 -14.35 5.06
CA LYS A 78 -4.86 -14.87 5.62
C LYS A 78 -3.86 -15.25 4.54
N ILE A 79 -4.29 -16.07 3.56
CA ILE A 79 -3.41 -16.55 2.49
C ILE A 79 -2.90 -15.39 1.62
N PRO A 80 -3.75 -14.46 1.13
CA PRO A 80 -3.28 -13.26 0.43
C PRO A 80 -2.29 -12.40 1.24
N LEU A 81 -2.52 -12.21 2.55
CA LEU A 81 -1.63 -11.41 3.39
C LEU A 81 -0.28 -12.10 3.62
N ILE A 82 -0.25 -13.42 3.80
CA ILE A 82 1.00 -14.19 3.91
C ILE A 82 1.81 -14.07 2.63
N LEU A 83 1.16 -14.24 1.47
CA LEU A 83 1.81 -14.03 0.17
C LEU A 83 2.39 -12.61 0.09
N GLN A 84 1.60 -11.59 0.45
CA GLN A 84 2.05 -10.20 0.39
C GLN A 84 3.27 -9.94 1.27
N CYS A 85 3.32 -10.52 2.49
CA CYS A 85 4.51 -10.46 3.34
C CYS A 85 5.74 -11.05 2.65
N PHE A 86 5.61 -12.26 2.07
CA PHE A 86 6.70 -12.91 1.34
C PHE A 86 7.19 -12.06 0.16
N LEU A 87 6.26 -11.49 -0.62
CA LEU A 87 6.58 -10.65 -1.78
C LEU A 87 7.27 -9.35 -1.38
N TYR A 88 6.85 -8.70 -0.29
CA TYR A 88 7.56 -7.54 0.23
C TYR A 88 8.96 -7.88 0.74
N ILE A 89 9.14 -9.01 1.43
CA ILE A 89 10.47 -9.49 1.84
C ILE A 89 11.38 -9.71 0.61
N LEU A 90 10.86 -10.35 -0.44
CA LEU A 90 11.59 -10.56 -1.68
C LEU A 90 12.02 -9.22 -2.30
N LEU A 91 11.10 -8.27 -2.35
CA LEU A 91 11.29 -6.96 -2.95
C LEU A 91 12.37 -6.15 -2.21
N VAL A 92 12.33 -6.06 -0.87
CA VAL A 92 13.35 -5.33 -0.09
C VAL A 92 14.72 -6.02 -0.08
N LYS A 93 14.77 -7.35 -0.21
CA LYS A 93 16.04 -8.10 -0.24
C LYS A 93 16.72 -8.12 -1.60
N ARG A 94 15.97 -8.05 -2.70
CA ARG A 94 16.50 -8.33 -4.05
C ARG A 94 16.40 -7.16 -5.02
N SER A 95 15.36 -6.34 -4.91
CA SER A 95 15.05 -5.30 -5.91
C SER A 95 15.27 -3.90 -5.34
N ILE A 96 14.64 -3.60 -4.19
CA ILE A 96 14.69 -2.28 -3.56
C ILE A 96 15.67 -2.36 -2.39
N VAL A 97 16.96 -2.43 -2.72
CA VAL A 97 18.03 -2.50 -1.71
C VAL A 97 18.30 -1.13 -1.09
N ILE A 98 18.57 -1.11 0.21
CA ILE A 98 18.76 0.13 0.99
C ILE A 98 19.85 1.05 0.42
N MET A 99 20.95 0.48 -0.11
CA MET A 99 22.07 1.25 -0.66
C MET A 99 21.70 2.07 -1.90
N ARG A 100 20.68 1.65 -2.67
CA ARG A 100 20.29 2.33 -3.92
C ARG A 100 18.98 3.10 -3.77
N TYR A 101 18.05 2.61 -2.95
CA TYR A 101 16.70 3.16 -2.80
C TYR A 101 16.31 3.30 -1.32
N PRO A 102 17.04 4.06 -0.49
CA PRO A 102 16.90 3.99 0.97
C PRO A 102 15.49 4.33 1.47
N GLU A 103 14.88 5.41 1.00
CA GLU A 103 13.55 5.84 1.45
C GLU A 103 12.47 4.87 0.96
N LEU A 104 12.57 4.41 -0.30
CA LEU A 104 11.64 3.44 -0.87
C LEU A 104 11.81 2.05 -0.22
N HIS A 105 13.02 1.68 0.20
CA HIS A 105 13.28 0.45 0.96
C HIS A 105 12.54 0.48 2.29
N PHE A 106 12.64 1.59 3.03
CA PHE A 106 11.92 1.76 4.29
C PHE A 106 10.41 1.87 4.11
N PHE A 107 9.93 2.45 3.00
CA PHE A 107 8.50 2.40 2.65
C PHE A 107 7.99 0.96 2.53
N PHE A 108 8.70 0.11 1.80
CA PHE A 108 8.31 -1.30 1.65
C PHE A 108 8.47 -2.11 2.95
N LEU A 109 9.44 -1.75 3.79
CA LEU A 109 9.56 -2.34 5.13
C LEU A 109 8.39 -1.93 6.03
N GLY A 110 7.96 -0.67 5.99
CA GLY A 110 6.74 -0.22 6.64
C GLY A 110 5.50 -0.94 6.12
N ALA A 111 5.38 -1.12 4.81
CA ALA A 111 4.28 -1.87 4.20
C ALA A 111 4.28 -3.36 4.62
N LEU A 112 5.46 -3.97 4.76
CA LEU A 112 5.62 -5.32 5.32
C LEU A 112 5.09 -5.39 6.75
N PHE A 113 5.51 -4.48 7.63
CA PHE A 113 5.05 -4.46 9.02
C PHE A 113 3.55 -4.17 9.13
N SER A 114 3.00 -3.23 8.33
CA SER A 114 1.56 -3.02 8.23
C SER A 114 0.81 -4.30 7.83
N THR A 115 1.36 -5.05 6.87
CA THR A 115 0.76 -6.32 6.40
C THR A 115 0.84 -7.42 7.46
N ILE A 116 1.95 -7.52 8.19
CA ILE A 116 2.10 -8.44 9.33
C ILE A 116 1.07 -8.10 10.41
N LEU A 117 0.91 -6.84 10.77
CA LEU A 117 -0.08 -6.42 11.77
C LEU A 117 -1.52 -6.69 11.30
N ALA A 118 -1.81 -6.47 10.02
CA ALA A 118 -3.11 -6.83 9.43
C ALA A 118 -3.35 -8.34 9.44
N LEU A 119 -2.31 -9.15 9.18
CA LEU A 119 -2.37 -10.61 9.27
C LEU A 119 -2.66 -11.06 10.70
N ILE A 120 -1.93 -10.53 11.69
CA ILE A 120 -2.17 -10.80 13.12
C ILE A 120 -3.59 -10.41 13.50
N GLY A 121 -4.05 -9.21 13.14
CA GLY A 121 -5.42 -8.76 13.38
C GLY A 121 -6.45 -9.70 12.76
N SER A 122 -6.19 -10.21 11.56
CA SER A 122 -7.05 -11.19 10.89
C SER A 122 -7.12 -12.54 11.61
N LEU A 123 -6.08 -12.94 12.37
CA LEU A 123 -6.12 -14.14 13.23
C LEU A 123 -7.08 -13.95 14.41
N PHE A 124 -7.16 -12.73 14.94
CA PHE A 124 -8.10 -12.33 16.00
C PHE A 124 -9.47 -11.86 15.47
N LYS A 125 -9.78 -12.12 14.19
CA LYS A 125 -11.03 -11.71 13.52
C LYS A 125 -11.26 -10.19 13.47
N ILE A 126 -10.21 -9.39 13.62
CA ILE A 126 -10.28 -7.93 13.46
C ILE A 126 -10.28 -7.60 11.95
N LYS A 127 -11.35 -6.94 11.48
CA LYS A 127 -11.54 -6.62 10.06
C LYS A 127 -10.98 -5.24 9.71
N ALA A 128 -9.66 -5.09 9.74
CA ALA A 128 -9.02 -3.84 9.31
C ALA A 128 -9.29 -3.54 7.81
N SER A 129 -9.44 -2.26 7.47
CA SER A 129 -9.54 -1.82 6.08
C SER A 129 -8.16 -1.72 5.43
N LEU A 130 -7.85 -2.65 4.51
CA LEU A 130 -6.60 -2.65 3.76
C LEU A 130 -6.47 -1.43 2.82
N HIS A 131 -7.60 -0.86 2.38
CA HIS A 131 -7.63 0.38 1.60
C HIS A 131 -7.12 1.55 2.44
N MET A 132 -7.62 1.69 3.68
CA MET A 132 -7.14 2.73 4.59
C MET A 132 -5.68 2.52 4.97
N MET A 133 -5.28 1.29 5.25
CA MET A 133 -3.90 0.94 5.57
C MET A 133 -2.92 1.33 4.45
N ALA A 134 -3.26 1.03 3.21
CA ALA A 134 -2.38 1.33 2.08
C ALA A 134 -2.31 2.84 1.79
N ILE A 135 -3.45 3.54 1.71
CA ILE A 135 -3.45 4.98 1.40
C ILE A 135 -2.86 5.82 2.53
N SER A 136 -3.08 5.47 3.80
CA SER A 136 -2.50 6.22 4.92
C SER A 136 -0.99 5.99 5.01
N GLY A 137 -0.52 4.77 4.75
CA GLY A 137 0.91 4.49 4.68
C GLY A 137 1.59 5.25 3.53
N PHE A 138 0.95 5.30 2.36
CA PHE A 138 1.45 6.11 1.24
C PHE A 138 1.43 7.61 1.57
N THR A 139 0.40 8.09 2.26
CA THR A 139 0.32 9.49 2.71
C THR A 139 1.49 9.86 3.62
N VAL A 140 1.81 9.03 4.62
CA VAL A 140 2.97 9.25 5.49
C VAL A 140 4.28 9.25 4.71
N PHE A 141 4.42 8.34 3.73
CA PHE A 141 5.59 8.29 2.88
C PHE A 141 5.77 9.57 2.03
N VAL A 142 4.70 10.08 1.43
CA VAL A 142 4.72 11.33 0.64
C VAL A 142 5.10 12.52 1.53
N ILE A 143 4.52 12.61 2.73
CA ILE A 143 4.84 13.65 3.70
C ILE A 143 6.33 13.56 4.08
N GLY A 144 6.79 12.36 4.44
CA GLY A 144 8.18 12.10 4.79
C GLY A 144 9.15 12.48 3.69
N LEU A 145 8.85 12.09 2.45
CA LEU A 145 9.71 12.40 1.31
C LEU A 145 9.73 13.90 1.02
N SER A 146 8.59 14.59 1.20
CA SER A 146 8.51 16.05 1.06
C SER A 146 9.37 16.76 2.10
N ILE A 147 9.39 16.28 3.35
CA ILE A 147 10.25 16.80 4.42
C ILE A 147 11.72 16.53 4.12
N HIS A 148 12.07 15.27 3.80
CA HIS A 148 13.44 14.84 3.55
C HIS A 148 14.08 15.60 2.37
N LEU A 149 13.32 15.81 1.29
CA LEU A 149 13.77 16.55 0.11
C LEU A 149 13.56 18.07 0.22
N GLN A 150 13.09 18.57 1.36
CA GLN A 150 12.80 20.00 1.61
C GLN A 150 11.92 20.63 0.51
N MET A 151 10.92 19.87 0.04
CA MET A 151 10.01 20.33 -1.01
C MET A 151 9.16 21.49 -0.49
N GLN A 152 9.21 22.64 -1.16
CA GLN A 152 8.39 23.81 -0.81
C GLN A 152 6.91 23.68 -1.25
N ASN A 153 6.55 22.58 -1.92
CA ASN A 153 5.23 22.39 -2.50
C ASN A 153 4.30 21.62 -1.54
N PRO A 154 3.33 22.28 -0.87
CA PRO A 154 2.40 21.61 0.04
C PRO A 154 1.30 20.82 -0.68
N TYR A 155 1.14 20.99 -2.00
CA TYR A 155 0.01 20.43 -2.75
C TYR A 155 0.03 18.90 -2.77
N TRP A 156 1.21 18.25 -2.79
CA TRP A 156 1.30 16.79 -2.72
C TRP A 156 0.77 16.24 -1.40
N THR A 157 1.19 16.84 -0.28
CA THR A 157 0.69 16.48 1.05
C THR A 157 -0.80 16.73 1.17
N ALA A 158 -1.28 17.90 0.76
CA ALA A 158 -2.71 18.24 0.79
C ALA A 158 -3.54 17.26 -0.06
N LEU A 159 -3.05 16.90 -1.25
CA LEU A 159 -3.68 15.91 -2.12
C LEU A 159 -3.77 14.54 -1.43
N MET A 160 -2.70 14.06 -0.79
CA MET A 160 -2.73 12.74 -0.13
C MET A 160 -3.68 12.69 1.07
N VAL A 161 -3.73 13.76 1.87
CA VAL A 161 -4.72 13.87 2.97
C VAL A 161 -6.14 13.86 2.42
N PHE A 162 -6.40 14.60 1.35
CA PHE A 162 -7.69 14.63 0.67
C PHE A 162 -8.08 13.25 0.09
N LEU A 163 -7.15 12.57 -0.61
CA LEU A 163 -7.38 11.24 -1.17
C LEU A 163 -7.65 10.20 -0.07
N THR A 164 -6.99 10.30 1.10
CA THR A 164 -7.29 9.45 2.25
C THR A 164 -8.74 9.62 2.71
N GLY A 165 -9.24 10.86 2.77
CA GLY A 165 -10.65 11.15 3.06
C GLY A 165 -11.62 10.62 2.00
N ILE A 166 -11.26 10.68 0.72
CA ILE A 166 -12.04 10.09 -0.38
C ILE A 166 -12.11 8.57 -0.24
N VAL A 167 -10.99 7.91 0.04
CA VAL A 167 -10.96 6.45 0.20
C VAL A 167 -11.82 6.05 1.39
N ALA A 168 -11.67 6.70 2.55
CA ALA A 168 -12.52 6.45 3.72
C ALA A 168 -14.01 6.58 3.36
N SER A 169 -14.38 7.68 2.71
CA SER A 169 -15.76 7.95 2.28
C SER A 169 -16.28 6.89 1.31
N SER A 170 -15.46 6.46 0.35
CA SER A 170 -15.81 5.40 -0.59
C SER A 170 -16.09 4.08 0.11
N ARG A 171 -15.29 3.71 1.11
CA ARG A 171 -15.47 2.43 1.82
C ARG A 171 -16.72 2.42 2.69
N LEU A 172 -17.12 3.57 3.25
CA LEU A 172 -18.40 3.72 3.96
C LEU A 172 -19.59 3.64 3.02
N VAL A 173 -19.54 4.35 1.89
CA VAL A 173 -20.64 4.36 0.90
C VAL A 173 -20.86 2.99 0.25
N MET A 174 -19.81 2.19 0.11
CA MET A 174 -19.91 0.80 -0.35
C MET A 174 -20.34 -0.18 0.76
N GLU A 175 -20.61 0.32 1.97
CA GLU A 175 -20.97 -0.49 3.15
C GLU A 175 -19.96 -1.61 3.43
N ALA A 176 -18.72 -1.44 2.98
CA ALA A 176 -17.71 -2.48 3.06
C ALA A 176 -17.05 -2.55 4.45
N HIS A 177 -17.05 -1.42 5.16
CA HIS A 177 -16.41 -1.24 6.46
C HIS A 177 -17.16 -0.27 7.37
N THR A 178 -16.96 -0.41 8.69
CA THR A 178 -17.42 0.55 9.70
C THR A 178 -16.35 1.61 10.02
N ASN A 179 -16.71 2.71 10.66
CA ASN A 179 -15.76 3.75 11.10
C ASN A 179 -14.60 3.17 11.94
N LYS A 180 -14.89 2.21 12.84
CA LYS A 180 -13.86 1.55 13.65
C LYS A 180 -12.87 0.77 12.80
N GLU A 181 -13.36 0.02 11.80
CA GLU A 181 -12.52 -0.75 10.88
C GLU A 181 -11.64 0.14 9.99
N LEU A 182 -12.15 1.31 9.62
CA LEU A 182 -11.38 2.33 8.90
C LEU A 182 -10.28 2.95 9.77
N LEU A 183 -10.60 3.28 11.03
CA LEU A 183 -9.63 3.84 11.97
C LEU A 183 -8.49 2.85 12.27
N ILE A 184 -8.84 1.57 12.47
CA ILE A 184 -7.83 0.50 12.63
C ILE A 184 -6.96 0.41 11.38
N GLY A 185 -7.57 0.38 10.18
CA GLY A 185 -6.80 0.37 8.93
C GLY A 185 -5.86 1.56 8.81
N LEU A 186 -6.35 2.77 9.11
CA LEU A 186 -5.56 4.00 9.08
C LEU A 186 -4.36 3.93 10.04
N ALA A 187 -4.57 3.49 11.28
CA ALA A 187 -3.50 3.32 12.27
C ALA A 187 -2.46 2.27 11.84
N LEU A 188 -2.90 1.15 11.27
CA LEU A 188 -2.01 0.11 10.74
C LEU A 188 -1.15 0.59 9.57
N GLY A 189 -1.60 1.58 8.81
CA GLY A 189 -0.77 2.22 7.77
C GLY A 189 0.18 3.28 8.31
N ILE A 190 -0.28 4.11 9.26
CA ILE A 190 0.51 5.24 9.79
C ILE A 190 1.64 4.77 10.69
N PHE A 191 1.37 3.93 11.70
CA PHE A 191 2.37 3.66 12.74
C PHE A 191 3.62 2.95 12.21
N PRO A 192 3.52 1.88 11.38
CA PRO A 192 4.71 1.27 10.81
C PRO A 192 5.49 2.23 9.91
N GLN A 193 4.79 3.05 9.12
CA GLN A 193 5.48 4.03 8.26
C GLN A 193 6.19 5.10 9.08
N MET A 194 5.56 5.64 10.13
CA MET A 194 6.18 6.60 11.04
C MET A 194 7.40 6.02 11.76
N LEU A 195 7.34 4.75 12.18
CA LEU A 195 8.47 4.05 12.81
C LEU A 195 9.70 4.04 11.89
N PHE A 196 9.51 3.71 10.61
CA PHE A 196 10.62 3.67 9.66
C PHE A 196 11.00 5.05 9.14
N LEU A 197 10.08 6.03 9.15
CA LEU A 197 10.34 7.41 8.78
C LEU A 197 11.50 8.02 9.59
N TYR A 198 11.56 7.70 10.87
CA TYR A 198 12.64 8.13 11.77
C TYR A 198 14.04 7.64 11.33
N LEU A 199 14.15 6.56 10.56
CA LEU A 199 15.43 5.99 10.17
C LEU A 199 16.05 6.63 8.91
N TRP A 200 15.29 7.44 8.18
CA TRP A 200 15.76 8.05 6.93
C TRP A 200 15.41 9.53 6.78
N LEU A 201 14.64 10.12 7.70
CA LEU A 201 14.59 11.56 7.90
C LEU A 201 15.89 12.06 8.53
#